data_AF-A0A7R9VI02-F1
#
_entry.id   AF-A0A7R9VI02-F1
#
_cell.length_a   1.000
_cell.length_b   1.000
_cell.length_c   1.000
_cell.angle_alpha   90.00
_cell.angle_beta   90.00
_cell.angle_gamma   90.00
#
_symmetry.space_group_name_H-M   'P 1'
#
loop_
_entity.id
_entity.type
_entity.pdbx_description
1 polymer ?
#
loop_
_entity_poly.entity_id
_entity_poly.type
_entity_poly.pdbx_seq_one_letter_code
_entity_poly.pdbx_strand_id
1 'polypeptide(L)'
;MAAPVVAPAAAVLGAVGKLSCEPPARAGRVLLYDGVCNLCNTSLAFIAKRDPNKNVMFCSIQSDAAQPYLHAVGLSRQEALKRMLFIEYRDWSEGSTAALRVARYMRHPWPLLHHLQAVPVPLRDSVYSLVAMNRYHLFGRSSRCQVPPPDLLDRFVDKDELLAGTTRAEVMEEDK
;
A
#
# COMPACT_ATOMS: atom_id res chain seq x y z
N MET A 1 20.45 11.61 -27.67
CA MET A 1 20.40 10.22 -27.20
C MET A 1 21.43 10.04 -26.11
N ALA A 2 21.01 10.01 -24.84
CA ALA A 2 21.79 9.52 -23.71
C ALA A 2 20.79 9.30 -22.57
N ALA A 3 20.31 8.06 -22.44
CA ALA A 3 19.57 7.64 -21.25
C ALA A 3 20.57 7.56 -20.08
N PRO A 4 20.26 8.11 -18.90
CA PRO A 4 21.03 7.76 -17.72
C PRO A 4 20.65 6.32 -17.35
N VAL A 5 21.66 5.45 -17.42
CA VAL A 5 21.65 4.10 -16.87
C VAL A 5 21.44 4.24 -15.36
N VAL A 6 20.24 3.90 -14.88
CA VAL A 6 19.95 3.83 -13.45
C VAL A 6 20.62 2.57 -12.91
N ALA A 7 21.61 2.78 -12.05
CA ALA A 7 22.30 1.73 -11.31
C ALA A 7 21.30 0.89 -10.49
N PRO A 8 21.55 -0.42 -10.30
CA PRO A 8 20.70 -1.25 -9.46
C PRO A 8 20.98 -0.88 -7.99
N ALA A 9 20.08 -0.10 -7.39
CA ALA A 9 20.15 0.16 -5.97
C ALA A 9 19.65 -1.10 -5.24
N ALA A 10 20.63 -1.90 -4.82
CA ALA A 10 20.66 -2.84 -3.71
C ALA A 10 19.34 -3.06 -2.97
N ALA A 11 19.02 -4.34 -2.78
CA ALA A 11 18.09 -4.80 -1.76
C ALA A 11 18.45 -4.19 -0.39
N VAL A 12 17.80 -3.08 -0.03
CA VAL A 12 17.92 -2.53 1.31
C VAL A 12 16.93 -3.28 2.18
N LEU A 13 17.46 -4.14 3.03
CA LEU A 13 16.75 -4.72 4.17
C LEU A 13 16.04 -3.60 4.94
N GLY A 14 14.72 -3.50 4.77
CA GLY A 14 13.82 -2.73 5.63
C GLY A 14 14.27 -1.31 5.91
N ALA A 15 14.33 -0.45 4.89
CA ALA A 15 14.77 0.94 5.07
C ALA A 15 13.82 1.93 4.42
N VAL A 16 13.51 2.95 5.20
CA VAL A 16 12.98 4.21 4.71
C VAL A 16 13.90 4.73 3.60
N GLY A 17 13.33 5.13 2.46
CA GLY A 17 14.06 5.77 1.38
C GLY A 17 13.50 7.14 1.05
N LYS A 18 14.29 7.96 0.36
CA LYS A 18 13.80 9.21 -0.24
C LYS A 18 13.22 8.90 -1.62
N LEU A 19 12.16 9.61 -1.98
CA LEU A 19 11.60 9.57 -3.32
C LEU A 19 12.55 10.26 -4.30
N SER A 20 12.67 9.68 -5.49
CA SER A 20 13.49 10.23 -6.57
C SER A 20 12.80 11.40 -7.30
N CYS A 21 11.47 11.48 -7.22
CA CYS A 21 10.66 12.57 -7.76
C CYS A 21 9.43 12.83 -6.89
N GLU A 22 8.83 14.02 -7.00
CA GLU A 22 7.64 14.36 -6.23
C GLU A 22 6.42 13.59 -6.77
N PRO A 23 5.71 12.82 -5.92
CA PRO A 23 4.53 12.08 -6.36
C PRO A 23 3.37 13.05 -6.63
N PRO A 24 2.37 12.64 -7.43
CA PRO A 24 1.22 13.50 -7.73
C PRO A 24 0.53 13.97 -6.43
N ALA A 25 0.39 15.29 -6.29
CA ALA A 25 -0.01 16.02 -5.08
C ALA A 25 -1.43 15.74 -4.56
N ARG A 26 -2.15 14.74 -5.09
CA ARG A 26 -3.53 14.45 -4.69
C ARG A 26 -3.64 13.82 -3.30
N ALA A 27 -2.54 13.32 -2.75
CA ALA A 27 -2.51 12.70 -1.43
C ALA A 27 -1.11 12.81 -0.84
N GLY A 28 -0.90 13.68 0.16
CA GLY A 28 0.41 13.81 0.81
C GLY A 28 0.88 12.52 1.52
N ARG A 29 -0.03 11.54 1.72
CA ARG A 29 0.21 10.25 2.38
C ARG A 29 -0.56 9.14 1.68
N VAL A 30 0.15 8.27 0.97
CA VAL A 30 -0.45 7.18 0.19
C VAL A 30 0.10 5.83 0.63
N LEU A 31 -0.80 4.92 0.91
CA LEU A 31 -0.52 3.52 1.20
C LEU A 31 -0.82 2.68 -0.04
N LEU A 32 0.25 2.14 -0.64
CA LEU A 32 0.17 1.20 -1.74
C LEU A 32 -0.03 -0.23 -1.21
N TYR A 33 -0.98 -0.95 -1.78
CA TYR A 33 -1.37 -2.29 -1.31
C TYR A 33 -1.68 -3.25 -2.46
N ASP A 34 -1.77 -4.55 -2.13
CA ASP A 34 -2.17 -5.62 -3.05
C ASP A 34 -3.68 -5.90 -2.95
N GLY A 35 -4.43 -5.55 -4.01
CA GLY A 35 -5.90 -5.70 -4.07
C GLY A 35 -6.43 -7.14 -4.09
N VAL A 36 -5.58 -8.14 -4.38
CA VAL A 36 -5.98 -9.56 -4.33
C VAL A 36 -5.70 -10.21 -2.97
N CYS A 37 -4.99 -9.53 -2.08
CA CYS A 37 -4.62 -10.06 -0.78
C CYS A 37 -5.68 -9.72 0.28
N ASN A 38 -6.35 -10.74 0.80
CA ASN A 38 -7.37 -10.58 1.83
C ASN A 38 -6.83 -9.93 3.11
N LEU A 39 -5.58 -10.22 3.47
CA LEU A 39 -4.90 -9.57 4.59
C LEU A 39 -4.75 -8.07 4.35
N CYS A 40 -4.34 -7.67 3.14
CA CYS A 40 -4.22 -6.25 2.79
C CYS A 40 -5.58 -5.56 2.85
N ASN A 41 -6.60 -6.12 2.20
CA ASN A 41 -7.96 -5.55 2.19
C ASN A 41 -8.55 -5.41 3.60
N THR A 42 -8.40 -6.43 4.44
CA THR A 42 -8.82 -6.38 5.85
C THR A 42 -8.07 -5.31 6.62
N SER A 43 -6.76 -5.18 6.37
CA SER A 43 -5.92 -4.15 6.99
C SER A 43 -6.36 -2.75 6.58
N LEU A 44 -6.71 -2.52 5.31
CA LEU A 44 -7.22 -1.22 4.84
C LEU A 44 -8.52 -0.83 5.55
N ALA A 45 -9.49 -1.74 5.60
CA ALA A 45 -10.75 -1.49 6.29
C ALA A 45 -10.53 -1.19 7.79
N PHE A 46 -9.59 -1.91 8.40
CA PHE A 46 -9.19 -1.68 9.79
C PHE A 46 -8.57 -0.29 10.02
N ILE A 47 -7.64 0.11 9.15
CA ILE A 47 -7.00 1.44 9.17
C ILE A 47 -8.07 2.51 8.98
N ALA A 48 -8.94 2.33 7.99
CA ALA A 48 -9.90 3.33 7.60
C ALA A 48 -10.93 3.62 8.70
N LYS A 49 -11.38 2.58 9.41
CA LYS A 49 -12.25 2.71 10.58
C LYS A 49 -11.62 3.48 11.75
N ARG A 50 -10.28 3.49 11.83
CA ARG A 50 -9.50 4.08 12.94
C ARG A 50 -8.84 5.41 12.60
N ASP A 51 -8.89 5.82 11.34
CA ASP A 51 -8.45 7.13 10.86
C ASP A 51 -9.65 7.91 10.28
N PRO A 52 -10.54 8.44 11.15
CA PRO A 52 -11.73 9.19 10.71
C PRO A 52 -11.38 10.50 10.00
N ASN A 53 -10.16 11.02 10.23
CA ASN A 53 -9.67 12.27 9.63
C ASN A 53 -9.17 12.07 8.19
N LYS A 54 -9.24 10.84 7.64
CA LYS A 54 -8.81 10.50 6.28
C LYS A 54 -7.35 10.94 5.99
N ASN A 55 -6.47 10.83 6.98
CA ASN A 55 -5.06 11.21 6.84
C ASN A 55 -4.28 10.30 5.89
N VAL A 56 -4.69 9.04 5.77
CA VAL A 56 -4.05 8.04 4.90
C VAL A 56 -4.96 7.71 3.73
N MET A 57 -4.46 7.90 2.52
CA MET A 57 -5.14 7.46 1.29
C MET A 57 -4.58 6.11 0.83
N PHE A 58 -5.37 5.36 0.07
CA PHE A 58 -5.04 4.03 -0.41
C PHE A 58 -4.93 4.03 -1.94
N CYS A 59 -4.05 3.20 -2.48
CA CYS A 59 -3.93 3.01 -3.92
C CYS A 59 -3.50 1.58 -4.21
N SER A 60 -4.26 0.88 -5.06
CA SER A 60 -3.91 -0.48 -5.44
C SER A 60 -2.66 -0.47 -6.33
N ILE A 61 -1.66 -1.29 -6.01
CA ILE A 61 -0.46 -1.48 -6.85
C ILE A 61 -0.83 -1.98 -8.25
N GLN A 62 -2.02 -2.57 -8.40
CA GLN A 62 -2.53 -3.09 -9.67
C GLN A 62 -3.22 -2.01 -10.54
N SER A 63 -3.56 -0.85 -9.98
CA SER A 63 -4.14 0.28 -10.71
C SER A 63 -3.09 1.00 -11.57
N ASP A 64 -3.51 1.70 -12.61
CA ASP A 64 -2.63 2.57 -13.39
C ASP A 64 -2.26 3.82 -12.58
N ALA A 65 -3.15 4.27 -11.70
CA ALA A 65 -2.88 5.33 -10.72
C ALA A 65 -1.66 5.08 -9.81
N ALA A 66 -1.24 3.82 -9.61
CA ALA A 66 -0.04 3.48 -8.83
C ALA A 66 1.28 3.75 -9.57
N GLN A 67 1.28 3.82 -10.91
CA GLN A 67 2.48 3.96 -11.73
C GLN A 67 3.37 5.16 -11.35
N PRO A 68 2.86 6.39 -11.17
CA PRO A 68 3.71 7.52 -10.77
C PRO A 68 4.34 7.32 -9.38
N TYR A 69 3.64 6.66 -8.46
CA TYR A 69 4.18 6.36 -7.12
C TYR A 69 5.29 5.30 -7.19
N LEU A 70 5.10 4.24 -7.97
CA LEU A 70 6.12 3.20 -8.18
C LEU A 70 7.37 3.78 -8.84
N HIS A 71 7.20 4.67 -9.82
CA HIS A 71 8.31 5.36 -10.47
C HIS A 71 9.06 6.26 -9.49
N ALA A 72 8.36 6.98 -8.61
CA ALA A 72 8.98 7.83 -7.59
C ALA A 72 9.82 7.04 -6.57
N VAL A 73 9.38 5.82 -6.25
CA VAL A 73 10.11 4.90 -5.37
C VAL A 73 11.24 4.16 -6.10
N GLY A 74 11.13 3.97 -7.42
CA GLY A 74 12.09 3.23 -8.23
C GLY A 74 11.93 1.71 -8.15
N LEU A 75 10.75 1.21 -7.76
CA LEU A 75 10.45 -0.21 -7.65
C LEU A 75 9.58 -0.71 -8.79
N SER A 76 9.82 -1.95 -9.23
CA SER A 76 8.91 -2.63 -10.15
C SER A 76 7.61 -3.01 -9.44
N ARG A 77 6.53 -3.17 -10.23
CA ARG A 77 5.22 -3.62 -9.71
C ARG A 77 5.33 -4.96 -8.97
N GLN A 78 6.14 -5.88 -9.48
CA GLN A 78 6.33 -7.21 -8.88
C GLN A 78 7.03 -7.14 -7.52
N GLU A 79 7.95 -6.21 -7.33
CA GLU A 79 8.62 -5.99 -6.04
C GLU A 79 7.68 -5.32 -5.04
N ALA A 80 6.96 -4.29 -5.50
CA ALA A 80 5.97 -3.60 -4.69
C ALA A 80 4.88 -4.54 -4.17
N LEU A 81 4.42 -5.52 -4.96
CA LEU A 81 3.40 -6.48 -4.54
C LEU A 81 3.84 -7.36 -3.35
N LYS A 82 5.15 -7.58 -3.15
CA LYS A 82 5.64 -8.44 -2.08
C LYS A 82 5.50 -7.81 -0.70
N ARG A 83 5.37 -6.47 -0.63
CA ARG A 83 5.46 -5.70 0.61
C ARG A 83 4.38 -4.63 0.67
N MET A 84 4.11 -4.12 1.86
CA MET A 84 3.30 -2.90 2.00
C MET A 84 4.22 -1.68 1.83
N LEU A 85 3.85 -0.74 0.95
CA LEU A 85 4.61 0.49 0.73
C LEU A 85 3.80 1.69 1.20
N PHE A 86 4.41 2.55 2.01
CA PHE A 86 3.81 3.78 2.48
C PHE A 86 4.65 4.97 2.05
N ILE A 87 4.02 5.93 1.36
CA ILE A 87 4.62 7.15 0.86
C ILE A 87 4.10 8.30 1.70
N GLU A 88 5.03 9.14 2.15
CA GLU A 88 4.77 10.28 3.02
C GLU A 88 5.63 11.46 2.57
N TYR A 89 4.98 12.44 1.92
CA TYR A 89 5.63 13.61 1.32
C TYR A 89 6.81 13.25 0.40
N ARG A 90 8.03 13.24 0.93
CA ARG A 90 9.28 12.98 0.20
C ARG A 90 9.96 11.67 0.60
N ASP A 91 9.40 10.96 1.57
CA ASP A 91 9.92 9.69 2.05
C ASP A 91 8.99 8.56 1.67
N TRP A 92 9.55 7.38 1.48
CA TRP A 92 8.81 6.13 1.38
C TRP A 92 9.32 5.15 2.41
N SER A 93 8.48 4.20 2.77
CA SER A 93 8.80 3.14 3.73
C SER A 93 8.13 1.86 3.30
N GLU A 94 8.74 0.74 3.67
CA GLU A 94 8.19 -0.57 3.35
C GLU A 94 8.05 -1.47 4.56
N GLY A 95 7.28 -2.53 4.38
CA GLY A 95 7.17 -3.65 5.32
C GLY A 95 6.69 -3.25 6.72
N SER A 96 7.40 -3.74 7.74
CA SER A 96 7.10 -3.44 9.14
C SER A 96 7.15 -1.93 9.45
N THR A 97 8.07 -1.20 8.83
CA THR A 97 8.23 0.24 9.03
C THR A 97 7.06 1.03 8.46
N ALA A 98 6.56 0.63 7.28
CA ALA A 98 5.35 1.22 6.70
C ALA A 98 4.14 1.05 7.63
N ALA A 99 3.94 -0.15 8.18
CA ALA A 99 2.83 -0.44 9.09
C ALA A 99 2.88 0.42 10.37
N LEU A 100 4.07 0.55 10.97
CA LEU A 100 4.27 1.39 12.15
C LEU A 100 4.08 2.89 11.87
N ARG A 101 4.46 3.37 10.67
CA ARG A 101 4.21 4.76 10.27
C ARG A 101 2.71 5.05 10.09
N VAL A 102 1.99 4.16 9.42
CA VAL A 102 0.54 4.27 9.25
C VAL A 102 -0.18 4.27 10.60
N ALA A 103 0.27 3.46 11.57
CA ALA A 103 -0.30 3.41 12.91
C ALA A 103 -0.27 4.75 13.68
N ARG A 104 0.66 5.66 13.33
CA ARG A 104 0.72 7.02 13.92
C ARG A 104 -0.49 7.89 13.57
N TYR A 105 -1.14 7.60 12.44
CA TYR A 105 -2.27 8.37 11.93
C TYR A 105 -3.62 7.85 12.38
N MET A 106 -3.63 6.71 13.05
CA MET A 106 -4.83 6.15 13.65
C MET A 106 -5.13 6.85 14.99
N ARG A 107 -6.39 6.81 15.43
CA ARG A 107 -6.82 7.33 16.73
C ARG A 107 -6.12 6.58 17.87
N HIS A 108 -5.98 7.19 19.05
CA HIS A 108 -5.50 6.46 20.23
C HIS A 108 -6.32 5.18 20.49
N PRO A 109 -5.67 4.07 20.90
CA PRO A 109 -4.29 3.95 21.39
C PRO A 109 -3.23 3.56 20.33
N TRP A 110 -3.60 3.44 19.05
CA TRP A 110 -2.74 2.89 17.99
C TRP A 110 -1.41 3.63 17.74
N PRO A 111 -1.32 4.97 17.88
CA PRO A 111 -0.04 5.66 17.80
C PRO A 111 0.98 5.17 18.83
N LEU A 112 0.59 4.51 19.93
CA LEU A 112 1.52 3.92 20.89
C LEU A 112 2.34 2.77 20.28
N LEU A 113 1.81 2.09 19.25
CA LEU A 113 2.57 1.07 18.52
C LEU A 113 3.79 1.67 17.82
N HIS A 114 3.81 2.98 17.56
CA HIS A 114 5.00 3.67 17.05
C HIS A 114 6.21 3.48 17.97
N HIS A 115 6.02 3.35 19.29
CA HIS A 115 7.11 3.09 20.22
C HIS A 115 7.81 1.73 19.97
N LEU A 116 7.14 0.78 19.29
CA LEU A 116 7.77 -0.45 18.81
C LEU A 116 8.82 -0.19 17.71
N GLN A 117 8.98 1.04 17.22
CA GLN A 117 10.16 1.39 16.42
C GLN A 117 11.47 1.26 17.20
N ALA A 118 11.43 1.27 18.54
CA ALA A 118 12.57 0.95 19.38
C ALA A 118 13.02 -0.52 19.25
N VAL A 119 12.14 -1.40 18.77
CA VAL A 119 12.50 -2.80 18.45
C VAL A 119 13.40 -2.81 17.22
N PRO A 120 14.53 -3.56 17.25
CA PRO A 120 15.46 -3.65 16.13
C PRO A 120 14.76 -4.05 14.84
N VAL A 121 15.08 -3.33 13.75
CA VAL A 121 14.57 -3.60 12.40
C VAL A 121 14.61 -5.09 12.01
N PRO A 122 15.71 -5.84 12.20
CA PRO A 122 15.74 -7.23 11.76
C PRO A 122 14.72 -8.11 12.49
N LEU A 123 14.45 -7.86 13.77
CA LEU A 123 13.48 -8.64 14.54
C LEU A 123 12.05 -8.37 14.07
N ARG A 124 11.66 -7.09 13.97
CA ARG A 124 10.32 -6.71 13.53
C ARG A 124 10.07 -7.09 12.07
N ASP A 125 11.08 -6.98 11.22
CA ASP A 125 10.96 -7.30 9.80
C ASP A 125 10.99 -8.80 9.53
N SER A 126 11.63 -9.59 10.41
CA SER A 126 11.53 -11.06 10.37
C SER A 126 10.11 -11.51 10.66
N VAL A 127 9.48 -10.98 11.72
CA VAL A 127 8.06 -11.26 12.03
C VAL A 127 7.17 -10.82 10.88
N TYR A 128 7.38 -9.62 10.33
CA TYR A 128 6.63 -9.15 9.17
C TYR A 128 6.81 -10.06 7.95
N SER A 129 8.04 -10.48 7.66
CA SER A 129 8.37 -11.35 6.53
C SER A 129 7.69 -12.71 6.66
N LEU A 130 7.64 -13.29 7.87
CA LEU A 130 6.91 -14.53 8.12
C LEU A 130 5.41 -14.38 7.82
N VAL A 131 4.80 -13.28 8.27
CA VAL A 131 3.39 -12.97 7.98
C VAL A 131 3.18 -12.73 6.48
N ALA A 132 4.08 -12.00 5.83
CA ALA A 132 4.00 -11.69 4.40
C ALA A 132 4.16 -12.95 3.53
N MET A 133 5.03 -13.87 3.91
CA MET A 133 5.20 -15.16 3.23
C MET A 133 3.98 -16.06 3.42
N ASN A 134 3.40 -16.08 4.61
CA ASN A 134 2.23 -16.89 4.93
C ASN A 134 0.89 -16.22 4.59
N ARG A 135 0.88 -14.97 4.11
CA ARG A 135 -0.35 -14.16 3.95
C ARG A 135 -1.41 -14.87 3.09
N TYR A 136 -0.99 -15.50 2.00
CA TYR A 136 -1.90 -16.20 1.10
C TYR A 136 -2.30 -17.58 1.63
N HIS A 137 -1.47 -18.21 2.45
CA HIS A 137 -1.81 -19.49 3.10
C HIS A 137 -2.77 -19.30 4.28
N LEU A 138 -2.61 -18.21 5.04
CA LEU A 138 -3.41 -17.93 6.24
C LEU A 138 -4.73 -17.20 5.94
N PHE A 139 -4.73 -16.26 4.99
CA PHE A 139 -5.88 -15.41 4.69
C PHE A 139 -6.49 -15.67 3.31
N GLY A 140 -5.82 -16.45 2.46
CA GLY A 140 -6.26 -16.71 1.10
C GLY A 140 -5.99 -15.56 0.13
N ARG A 141 -6.47 -15.76 -1.11
CA ARG A 141 -6.52 -14.76 -2.18
C ARG A 141 -7.96 -14.54 -2.58
N SER A 142 -8.36 -13.29 -2.77
CA SER A 142 -9.61 -13.00 -3.47
C SER A 142 -9.38 -13.03 -4.97
N SER A 143 -10.24 -13.74 -5.69
CA SER A 143 -10.20 -13.89 -7.15
C SER A 143 -10.58 -12.61 -7.91
N ARG A 144 -11.19 -11.64 -7.23
CA ARG A 144 -11.55 -10.32 -7.77
C ARG A 144 -11.12 -9.22 -6.79
N CYS A 145 -10.76 -8.05 -7.33
CA CYS A 145 -10.53 -6.85 -6.53
C CYS A 145 -11.84 -6.50 -5.82
N GLN A 146 -11.87 -6.60 -4.50
CA GLN A 146 -13.07 -6.28 -3.73
C GLN A 146 -13.28 -4.77 -3.78
N VAL A 147 -14.43 -4.35 -4.31
CA VAL A 147 -14.83 -2.95 -4.28
C VAL A 147 -15.05 -2.57 -2.81
N PRO A 148 -14.31 -1.60 -2.28
CA PRO A 148 -14.52 -1.15 -0.92
C PRO A 148 -15.91 -0.52 -0.80
N PRO A 149 -16.56 -0.57 0.39
CA PRO A 149 -17.84 0.09 0.60
C PRO A 149 -17.74 1.59 0.25
N PRO A 150 -18.85 2.22 -0.19
CA PRO A 150 -18.83 3.58 -0.72
C PRO A 150 -18.24 4.62 0.25
N ASP A 151 -18.44 4.42 1.56
CA ASP A 151 -17.85 5.25 2.61
C ASP A 151 -16.31 5.28 2.60
N LEU A 152 -15.69 4.24 2.03
CA LEU A 152 -14.24 4.11 1.91
C LEU A 152 -13.71 4.55 0.55
N LEU A 153 -14.54 4.61 -0.50
CA LEU A 153 -14.12 4.93 -1.88
C LEU A 153 -13.41 6.28 -2.00
N ASP A 154 -13.84 7.28 -1.24
CA ASP A 154 -13.20 8.61 -1.21
C ASP A 154 -11.73 8.59 -0.79
N ARG A 155 -11.29 7.50 -0.16
CA ARG A 155 -9.90 7.32 0.30
C ARG A 155 -9.02 6.67 -0.75
N PHE A 156 -9.59 6.15 -1.83
CA PHE A 156 -8.84 5.48 -2.89
C PHE A 156 -8.47 6.48 -3.98
N VAL A 157 -7.18 6.56 -4.29
CA VAL A 157 -6.67 7.41 -5.37
C VAL A 157 -7.13 6.86 -6.74
N ASP A 158 -7.29 5.54 -6.82
CA ASP A 158 -7.75 4.75 -7.96
C ASP A 158 -9.27 4.52 -7.98
N LYS A 159 -10.06 5.35 -7.27
CA LYS A 159 -11.53 5.19 -7.17
C LYS A 159 -12.23 5.11 -8.53
N ASP A 160 -11.78 5.90 -9.52
CA ASP A 160 -12.38 5.94 -10.85
C ASP A 160 -12.14 4.62 -11.59
N GLU A 161 -10.96 4.01 -11.41
CA GLU A 161 -10.62 2.69 -11.97
C GLU A 161 -11.36 1.55 -11.25
N LEU A 162 -11.50 1.64 -9.92
CA LEU A 162 -12.25 0.68 -9.12
C LEU A 162 -13.72 0.63 -9.53
N LEU A 163 -14.34 1.80 -9.73
CA LEU A 163 -15.73 1.92 -10.20
C LEU A 163 -15.89 1.45 -11.65
N ALA A 164 -14.97 1.84 -12.54
CA ALA A 164 -14.96 1.38 -13.92
C ALA A 164 -14.84 -0.16 -14.02
N GLY A 165 -14.07 -0.79 -13.12
CA GLY A 165 -13.95 -2.24 -13.01
C GLY A 165 -15.24 -2.94 -12.55
N THR A 166 -16.04 -2.30 -11.68
CA THR A 166 -17.37 -2.81 -11.26
C THR A 166 -18.33 -2.83 -12.43
N THR A 167 -18.43 -1.73 -13.18
CA THR A 167 -19.29 -1.64 -14.37
C THR A 167 -19.00 -2.74 -15.40
N ARG A 168 -17.72 -3.10 -15.60
CA ARG A 168 -17.35 -4.19 -16.53
C ARG A 168 -17.71 -5.58 -15.99
N ALA A 169 -17.72 -5.78 -14.68
CA ALA A 169 -18.12 -7.06 -14.08
C ALA A 169 -19.64 -7.24 -14.08
N GLU A 170 -20.41 -6.17 -13.89
CA GLU A 170 -21.88 -6.18 -13.96
C GLU A 170 -22.38 -6.42 -15.39
N VAL A 171 -21.76 -5.76 -16.39
CA VAL A 171 -22.11 -5.98 -17.81
C VAL A 171 -21.76 -7.40 -18.29
N MET A 172 -20.80 -8.09 -17.66
CA MET A 172 -20.50 -9.49 -17.97
C MET A 172 -21.42 -10.50 -17.30
N GLU A 173 -22.20 -10.09 -16.28
CA GLU A 173 -23.18 -10.97 -15.60
C GLU A 173 -24.58 -10.84 -16.22
N GLU A 174 -24.91 -9.73 -16.90
CA GLU A 174 -26.17 -9.57 -17.66
C GLU A 174 -26.17 -10.23 -19.06
N ASP A 175 -25.00 -10.65 -19.57
CA ASP A 175 -24.85 -11.24 -20.91
C ASP A 175 -24.77 -12.80 -20.88
N LYS A 176 -25.26 -13.44 -19.82
CA LYS A 176 -25.29 -14.91 -19.68
C LYS A 176 -26.71 -15.48 -19.53
#